data_AF-A0A369QVP5-F1
#
_entry.id   AF-A0A369QVP5-F1
#
_cell.length_a   1.000
_cell.length_b   1.000
_cell.length_c   1.000
_cell.angle_alpha   90.00
_cell.angle_beta   90.00
_cell.angle_gamma   90.00
#
_symmetry.space_group_name_H-M   'P 1'
#
loop_
_entity.id
_entity.type
_entity.pdbx_description
1 polymer ?
#
loop_
_entity_poly.entity_id
_entity_poly.type
_entity_poly.pdbx_seq_one_letter_code
_entity_poly.pdbx_strand_id
1 'polypeptide(L)' 'MIPGLHWLFRMKRWADRPPPPARVLLVVGVIVACLGLVAVERWVGWPDWMGVTPLPAPRSF' A
#
# COMPACT_ATOMS: atom_id res chain seq x y z
N MET A 1 -29.27 -8.19 -6.94
CA MET A 1 -27.97 -7.61 -7.31
C MET A 1 -26.90 -8.62 -6.95
N ILE A 2 -26.24 -9.23 -7.93
CA ILE A 2 -25.31 -10.35 -7.71
C ILE A 2 -24.00 -9.77 -7.15
N PRO A 3 -23.61 -10.06 -5.88
CA PRO A 3 -22.34 -9.61 -5.34
C PRO A 3 -21.20 -10.26 -6.15
N GLY A 4 -20.28 -9.45 -6.69
CA GLY A 4 -19.19 -9.89 -7.57
C GLY A 4 -19.25 -9.35 -9.01
N LEU A 5 -20.43 -9.22 -9.61
CA LEU A 5 -20.55 -8.77 -11.01
C LEU A 5 -20.05 -7.32 -11.22
N HIS A 6 -20.21 -6.49 -10.18
CA HIS A 6 -19.73 -5.10 -10.17
C HIS A 6 -18.20 -4.96 -10.34
N TRP A 7 -17.41 -5.91 -9.83
CA TRP A 7 -15.95 -5.87 -9.99
C TRP A 7 -15.53 -6.22 -11.43
N LEU A 8 -16.15 -7.23 -12.02
CA LEU A 8 -15.92 -7.62 -13.43
C LEU A 8 -16.23 -6.45 -14.39
N PHE A 9 -17.38 -5.79 -14.21
CA PHE A 9 -17.72 -4.62 -15.02
C PHE A 9 -16.77 -3.44 -14.82
N ARG A 10 -16.26 -3.24 -13.60
CA ARG A 10 -15.27 -2.20 -13.32
C ARG A 10 -13.94 -2.50 -14.02
N MET A 11 -13.46 -3.76 -13.99
CA MET A 11 -12.23 -4.17 -14.68
C MET A 11 -12.36 -4.03 -16.20
N LYS A 12 -13.48 -4.48 -16.78
CA LYS A 12 -13.76 -4.29 -18.21
C LYS A 12 -13.74 -2.80 -18.59
N ARG A 13 -14.34 -1.94 -17.77
CA ARG A 13 -14.34 -0.50 -18.02
C ARG A 13 -12.94 0.13 -17.94
N TRP A 14 -12.04 -0.41 -17.13
CA TRP A 14 -10.64 0.01 -17.09
C TRP A 14 -9.85 -0.43 -18.34
N ALA A 15 -10.14 -1.61 -18.89
CA ALA A 15 -9.54 -2.08 -20.13
C ALA A 15 -10.02 -1.27 -21.34
N ASP A 16 -11.33 -0.97 -21.41
CA ASP A 16 -11.93 -0.22 -22.51
C ASP A 16 -11.64 1.29 -22.43
N ARG A 17 -11.51 1.85 -21.22
CA ARG A 17 -11.24 3.26 -20.96
C ARG A 17 -10.24 3.40 -19.80
N PRO A 18 -8.94 3.35 -20.10
CA PRO A 18 -7.93 3.44 -19.06
C PRO A 18 -8.05 4.77 -18.31
N PRO A 19 -7.91 4.75 -16.98
CA PRO A 19 -7.79 5.98 -16.20
C PRO A 19 -6.58 6.80 -16.69
N PRO A 20 -6.60 8.13 -16.51
CA PRO A 20 -5.53 8.99 -17.01
C PRO A 20 -4.17 8.54 -16.49
N PRO A 21 -3.13 8.50 -17.37
CA PRO A 21 -1.84 7.90 -17.06
C PRO A 21 -1.17 8.56 -15.85
N ALA A 22 -1.43 9.85 -15.60
CA ALA A 22 -0.95 10.56 -14.42
C ALA A 22 -1.37 9.91 -13.09
N ARG A 23 -2.60 9.38 -12.99
CA ARG A 23 -3.07 8.70 -11.78
C ARG A 23 -2.40 7.34 -11.61
N VAL A 24 -2.19 6.61 -12.71
CA VAL A 24 -1.51 5.32 -12.69
C VAL A 24 -0.05 5.51 -12.28
N LEU A 25 0.66 6.49 -12.86
CA LEU A 25 2.03 6.81 -12.48
C LEU A 25 2.15 7.25 -11.02
N LEU A 26 1.20 8.03 -10.51
CA LEU A 26 1.19 8.43 -9.09
C LEU A 26 1.14 7.18 -8.20
N VAL A 27 0.18 6.28 -8.45
CA VAL A 27 0.03 5.06 -7.66
C VAL A 27 1.25 4.16 -7.78
N VAL A 28 1.77 3.95 -9.00
CA VAL A 28 2.98 3.15 -9.23
C VAL A 28 4.18 3.76 -8.53
N GLY A 29 4.36 5.09 -8.59
CA GLY A 29 5.44 5.80 -7.90
C GLY A 29 5.36 5.65 -6.38
N VAL A 30 4.16 5.73 -5.79
CA VAL A 30 3.93 5.48 -4.36
C VAL A 30 4.27 4.04 -3.97
N ILE A 31 3.85 3.06 -4.79
CA ILE A 31 4.16 1.65 -4.54
C ILE A 31 5.68 1.43 -4.57
N VAL A 32 6.37 1.97 -5.57
CA VAL A 32 7.84 1.89 -5.68
C VAL A 32 8.51 2.57 -4.49
N ALA A 33 8.01 3.72 -4.04
CA ALA A 33 8.54 4.40 -2.85
C ALA A 33 8.39 3.55 -1.58
N CYS A 34 7.20 2.96 -1.35
CA CYS A 34 6.97 2.05 -0.23
C CYS A 34 7.86 0.80 -0.29
N LEU A 35 7.96 0.17 -1.47
CA LEU A 35 8.81 -1.00 -1.66
C LEU A 35 10.29 -0.66 -1.46
N GLY A 36 10.73 0.50 -1.94
CA GLY A 36 12.08 1.02 -1.70
C GLY A 36 12.35 1.23 -0.22
N LEU A 37 11.39 1.83 0.51
CA LEU A 37 11.50 2.03 1.95
C LEU A 37 11.64 0.70 2.70
N VAL A 38 10.80 -0.28 2.38
CA VAL A 38 10.86 -1.63 3.00
C VAL A 38 12.15 -2.36 2.63
N ALA A 39 12.62 -2.21 1.39
CA ALA A 39 13.91 -2.77 0.99
C ALA A 39 15.05 -2.14 1.80
N VAL A 40 15.06 -0.82 1.95
CA VAL A 40 16.06 -0.12 2.79
C VAL A 40 15.96 -0.58 4.25
N GLU A 41 14.75 -0.67 4.81
CA GLU A 41 14.48 -1.18 6.16
C GLU A 41 15.05 -2.58 6.39
N ARG A 42 14.86 -3.49 5.43
CA ARG A 42 15.29 -4.88 5.55
C ARG A 42 16.79 -5.08 5.35
N TRP A 43 17.46 -4.21 4.61
CA TRP A 43 18.86 -4.37 4.23
C TRP A 43 19.83 -3.56 5.10
N VAL A 44 19.45 -2.34 5.48
CA VAL A 44 20.29 -1.47 6.35
C VAL A 44 19.93 -1.67 7.82
N GLY A 45 18.70 -2.08 8.13
CA GLY A 45 18.15 -2.02 9.48
C GLY A 45 17.87 -0.57 9.86
N TRP A 46 16.79 -0.34 10.62
CA TRP A 46 16.55 1.00 11.16
C TRP A 46 17.51 1.25 12.32
N PRO A 47 18.17 2.41 12.37
CA PRO A 47 19.08 2.73 13.44
C PRO A 47 18.33 2.86 14.77
N ASP A 48 19.02 2.61 15.89
CA ASP A 48 18.42 2.47 17.23
C ASP A 48 17.53 3.65 17.66
N TRP A 49 17.76 4.84 17.10
CA TRP A 49 16.98 6.05 17.36
C TRP A 49 15.59 6.08 16.69
N MET A 50 15.29 5.15 15.79
CA MET A 50 13.96 4.94 15.20
C MET A 50 13.24 3.72 15.80
N GLY A 51 13.82 3.06 16.82
CA GLY A 51 13.16 1.96 17.53
C GLY A 51 11.94 2.45 18.31
N VAL A 52 10.78 1.84 18.09
CA VAL A 52 9.58 2.12 18.88
C VAL A 52 9.69 1.35 20.20
N THR A 53 9.71 2.04 21.34
CA THR A 53 9.57 1.38 22.66
C THR A 53 8.09 1.00 22.83
N PRO A 54 7.74 -0.31 22.87
CA PRO A 54 6.37 -0.72 23.12
C PRO A 54 6.00 -0.30 24.54
N LEU A 55 5.03 0.59 24.70
CA LEU A 55 4.49 0.90 26.02
C LEU A 55 3.67 -0.31 26.47
N PRO A 56 3.85 -0.81 27.71
CA PRO A 56 3.06 -1.93 28.21
C PRO A 56 1.57 -1.65 28.05
N ALA A 57 0.86 -2.53 27.35
CA ALA A 57 -0.59 -2.40 27.21
C ALA A 57 -1.22 -2.41 28.62
N PRO A 58 -2.24 -1.57 28.88
CA PRO A 58 -2.92 -1.58 30.17
C PRO A 58 -3.52 -2.97 30.39
N ARG A 59 -3.00 -3.70 31.38
CA ARG A 59 -3.58 -4.95 31.84
C ARG A 59 -4.97 -4.64 32.40
N SER A 60 -6.01 -4.88 31.60
CA SER A 60 -7.38 -4.89 32.10
C SER A 60 -7.50 -6.06 33.07
N PHE A 61 -7.61 -5.73 34.35
CA PHE A 61 -7.90 -6.67 35.44
C PHE A 61 -9.34 -7.18 35.36
#